data_AF-A0A2S5SQG1-F1
#
_entry.id   AF-A0A2S5SQG1-F1
#
_cell.length_a   1.000
_cell.length_b   1.000
_cell.length_c   1.000
_cell.angle_alpha   90.00
_cell.angle_beta   90.00
_cell.angle_gamma   90.00
#
_symmetry.space_group_name_H-M   'P 1'
#
loop_
_entity.id
_entity.type
_entity.pdbx_description
1 polymer ?
#
loop_
_entity_poly.entity_id
_entity_poly.type
_entity_poly.pdbx_seq_one_letter_code
_entity_poly.pdbx_strand_id
1 'polypeptide(L)'
;MLHSIRSALGLLALATLAGCGSLPAPGSVVTVAPRGAITPQDLERRPDVRAARAALEAQGIGPAEIAAGRVLWVQCAVVTDGWWDSLAIVPAGLTLAPGRALTLTVTDPGTNDRLAVNRITALAEPPLGPGGLAYRLIPDWRERGLRNNYEEQPPQGGPRAAYLKVQGRWVVRCRMP
;
A
#
# COMPACT_ATOMS: atom_id res chain seq x y z
N MET A 1 30.13 -32.91 44.34
CA MET A 1 29.55 -31.56 44.18
C MET A 1 30.63 -30.66 43.60
N LEU A 2 30.56 -30.33 42.31
CA LEU A 2 30.95 -29.02 41.74
C LEU A 2 30.70 -29.07 40.23
N HIS A 3 29.91 -28.11 39.77
CA HIS A 3 29.14 -28.13 38.53
C HIS A 3 29.99 -27.94 37.27
N SER A 4 29.77 -28.82 36.28
CA SER A 4 30.04 -28.56 34.88
C SER A 4 29.12 -27.44 34.36
N ILE A 5 29.67 -26.25 34.10
CA ILE A 5 29.00 -25.22 33.29
C ILE A 5 30.02 -24.67 32.29
N ARG A 6 30.16 -25.38 31.18
CA ARG A 6 30.82 -24.88 29.96
C ARG A 6 30.08 -25.47 28.77
N SER A 7 28.96 -24.85 28.38
CA SER A 7 28.34 -24.94 27.04
C SER A 7 27.01 -24.19 27.05
N ALA A 8 27.04 -22.86 26.92
CA ALA A 8 25.88 -22.05 26.58
C ALA A 8 26.33 -20.68 26.00
N LEU A 9 27.28 -20.71 25.07
CA LEU A 9 27.51 -19.58 24.16
C LEU A 9 27.26 -20.09 22.75
N GLY A 10 25.99 -20.26 22.43
CA GLY A 10 25.53 -20.68 21.12
C GLY A 10 24.03 -20.44 21.06
N LEU A 11 23.57 -19.74 20.03
CA LEU A 11 22.19 -19.30 19.79
C LEU A 11 21.73 -18.07 20.59
N LEU A 12 22.22 -16.88 20.26
CA LEU A 12 21.45 -15.64 20.47
C LEU A 12 22.01 -14.48 19.64
N ALA A 13 22.04 -14.63 18.32
CA ALA A 13 22.41 -13.52 17.41
C ALA A 13 21.86 -13.65 15.98
N LEU A 14 20.66 -14.24 15.78
CA LEU A 14 20.07 -14.42 14.44
C LEU A 14 18.59 -14.00 14.38
N ALA A 15 18.24 -12.83 14.92
CA ALA A 15 16.85 -12.34 14.87
C ALA A 15 16.67 -10.84 14.56
N THR A 16 17.68 -10.12 14.06
CA THR A 16 17.54 -8.68 13.79
C THR A 16 18.14 -8.24 12.45
N LEU A 17 17.77 -8.93 11.37
CA LEU A 17 17.95 -8.45 9.99
C LEU A 17 16.60 -8.38 9.23
N ALA A 18 15.49 -8.14 9.93
CA ALA A 18 14.25 -7.69 9.30
C ALA A 18 14.29 -6.16 9.17
N GLY A 19 15.14 -5.67 8.28
CA GLY A 19 15.48 -4.25 8.17
C GLY A 19 15.69 -3.78 6.73
N CYS A 20 14.83 -4.21 5.80
CA CYS A 20 14.61 -3.58 4.50
C CYS A 20 13.09 -3.56 4.28
N GLY A 21 12.50 -2.37 4.03
CA GLY A 21 11.05 -2.09 4.05
C GLY A 21 10.18 -3.25 3.57
N SER A 22 9.68 -4.03 4.53
CA SER A 22 9.10 -5.34 4.24
C SER A 22 7.67 -5.19 3.71
N LEU A 23 7.37 -5.89 2.62
CA LEU A 23 6.02 -6.12 2.15
C LEU A 23 5.09 -6.46 3.32
N PRO A 24 3.80 -6.07 3.29
CA PRO A 24 2.85 -6.52 4.29
C PRO A 24 2.86 -8.04 4.44
N ALA A 25 2.96 -8.52 5.68
CA ALA A 25 3.00 -9.95 5.96
C ALA A 25 1.67 -10.63 5.58
N PRO A 26 1.70 -11.88 5.08
CA PRO A 26 0.50 -12.68 4.91
C PRO A 26 -0.31 -12.76 6.21
N GLY A 27 -1.64 -12.72 6.09
CA GLY A 27 -2.60 -12.69 7.19
C GLY A 27 -2.79 -11.31 7.84
N SER A 28 -1.96 -10.31 7.54
CA SER A 28 -2.15 -8.97 8.10
C SER A 28 -3.27 -8.19 7.41
N VAL A 29 -4.00 -7.38 8.18
CA VAL A 29 -4.98 -6.43 7.64
C VAL A 29 -4.27 -5.12 7.36
N VAL A 30 -4.52 -4.55 6.18
CA VAL A 30 -3.93 -3.28 5.77
C VAL A 30 -4.98 -2.31 5.25
N THR A 31 -4.70 -1.02 5.41
CA THR A 31 -5.45 0.07 4.81
C THR A 31 -4.78 0.51 3.51
N VAL A 32 -5.55 0.62 2.44
CA VAL A 32 -5.06 0.95 1.10
C VAL A 32 -5.89 2.04 0.44
N ALA A 33 -5.25 2.90 -0.33
CA ALA A 33 -5.90 3.93 -1.14
C ALA A 33 -6.07 3.41 -2.58
N PRO A 34 -7.27 3.54 -3.18
CA PRO A 34 -7.48 3.21 -4.58
C PRO A 34 -6.75 4.21 -5.49
N ARG A 35 -6.13 3.68 -6.54
CA ARG A 35 -5.44 4.44 -7.60
C ARG A 35 -6.23 4.51 -8.89
N GLY A 36 -7.06 3.51 -9.14
CA GLY A 36 -7.91 3.38 -10.32
C GLY A 36 -8.34 1.94 -10.52
N ALA A 37 -9.28 1.72 -11.42
CA ALA A 37 -9.61 0.38 -11.88
C ALA A 37 -8.52 -0.14 -12.82
N ILE A 38 -8.22 -1.43 -12.73
CA ILE A 38 -7.44 -2.14 -13.75
C ILE A 38 -8.34 -2.40 -14.94
N THR A 39 -7.80 -2.14 -16.13
CA THR A 39 -8.47 -2.36 -17.40
C THR A 39 -7.87 -3.56 -18.15
N PRO A 40 -8.56 -4.10 -19.17
CA PRO A 40 -7.96 -5.10 -20.05
C PRO A 40 -6.65 -4.61 -20.71
N GLN A 41 -6.55 -3.32 -21.00
CA GLN A 41 -5.35 -2.73 -21.59
C GLN A 41 -4.15 -2.74 -20.63
N ASP A 42 -4.37 -2.65 -19.32
CA ASP A 42 -3.29 -2.79 -18.33
C ASP A 42 -2.68 -4.19 -18.39
N LEU A 43 -3.50 -5.24 -18.54
CA LEU A 43 -3.00 -6.61 -18.69
C LEU A 43 -2.15 -6.83 -19.96
N GLU A 44 -2.29 -5.97 -20.96
CA GLU A 44 -1.48 -6.02 -22.18
C GLU A 44 -0.19 -5.22 -22.01
N ARG A 45 -0.28 -4.02 -21.43
CA ARG A 45 0.82 -3.04 -21.43
C ARG A 45 1.73 -3.12 -20.21
N ARG A 46 1.24 -3.63 -19.08
CA ARG A 46 1.95 -3.65 -17.81
C ARG A 46 2.44 -5.05 -17.46
N PRO A 47 3.76 -5.33 -17.52
CA PRO A 47 4.30 -6.65 -17.24
C PRO A 47 3.94 -7.20 -15.85
N ASP A 48 3.95 -6.34 -14.83
CA ASP A 48 3.61 -6.65 -13.44
C ASP A 48 2.14 -7.06 -13.25
N VAL A 49 1.23 -6.36 -13.94
CA VAL A 49 -0.21 -6.69 -13.95
C VAL A 49 -0.46 -7.94 -14.77
N ARG A 50 0.19 -8.07 -15.93
CA ARG A 50 0.09 -9.27 -16.78
C ARG A 50 0.56 -10.53 -16.06
N ALA A 51 1.65 -10.45 -15.31
CA ALA A 51 2.17 -11.54 -14.49
C ALA A 51 1.18 -11.95 -13.38
N ALA A 52 0.28 -11.05 -12.96
CA ALA A 52 -0.74 -11.33 -11.94
C ALA A 52 -1.99 -12.04 -12.50
N ARG A 53 -2.09 -12.22 -13.83
CA ARG A 53 -3.27 -12.80 -14.50
C ARG A 53 -3.66 -14.17 -13.94
N ALA A 54 -2.70 -15.09 -13.82
CA ALA A 54 -2.99 -16.44 -13.31
C ALA A 54 -3.54 -16.41 -11.86
N ALA A 55 -3.06 -15.47 -11.04
CA ALA A 55 -3.57 -15.30 -9.67
C ALA A 55 -4.99 -14.68 -9.64
N LEU A 56 -5.31 -13.78 -10.58
CA LEU A 56 -6.68 -13.27 -10.76
C LEU A 56 -7.62 -14.39 -11.23
N GLU A 57 -7.21 -15.17 -12.23
CA GLU A 57 -8.01 -16.29 -12.77
C GLU A 57 -8.27 -17.35 -11.69
N ALA A 58 -7.27 -17.68 -10.86
CA ALA A 58 -7.42 -18.58 -9.72
C ALA A 58 -8.42 -18.06 -8.66
N GLN A 59 -8.70 -16.75 -8.65
CA GLN A 59 -9.71 -16.12 -7.80
C GLN A 59 -11.08 -15.98 -8.50
N GLY A 60 -11.23 -16.54 -9.69
CA GLY A 60 -12.44 -16.44 -10.50
C GLY A 60 -12.61 -15.08 -11.19
N ILE A 61 -11.52 -14.34 -11.41
CA ILE A 61 -11.55 -13.03 -12.08
C ILE A 61 -11.03 -13.18 -13.50
N GLY A 62 -11.95 -13.12 -14.46
CA GLY A 62 -11.66 -13.16 -15.88
C GLY A 62 -11.75 -11.78 -16.54
N PRO A 63 -11.67 -11.74 -17.89
CA PRO A 63 -11.71 -10.49 -18.65
C PRO A 63 -12.99 -9.68 -18.45
N ALA A 64 -14.14 -10.34 -18.27
CA ALA A 64 -15.43 -9.67 -18.09
C ALA A 64 -15.48 -8.93 -16.75
N GLU A 65 -15.00 -9.54 -15.68
CA GLU A 65 -14.91 -8.93 -14.35
C GLU A 65 -13.97 -7.72 -14.35
N ILE A 66 -12.83 -7.85 -15.05
CA ILE A 66 -11.87 -6.75 -15.20
C ILE A 66 -12.49 -5.60 -15.98
N ALA A 67 -13.16 -5.87 -17.11
CA ALA A 67 -13.88 -4.86 -17.88
C ALA A 67 -15.01 -4.19 -17.07
N ALA A 68 -15.64 -4.93 -16.15
CA ALA A 68 -16.63 -4.42 -15.21
C ALA A 68 -16.04 -3.63 -14.03
N GLY A 69 -14.72 -3.41 -13.98
CA GLY A 69 -14.05 -2.63 -12.93
C GLY A 69 -13.96 -3.35 -11.58
N ARG A 70 -14.04 -4.70 -11.57
CA ARG A 70 -13.98 -5.51 -10.34
C ARG A 70 -12.59 -5.59 -9.71
N VAL A 71 -11.57 -5.12 -10.42
CA VAL A 71 -10.18 -5.12 -9.95
C VAL A 71 -9.70 -3.68 -9.87
N LEU A 72 -9.24 -3.28 -8.69
CA LEU A 72 -8.62 -1.99 -8.45
C LEU A 72 -7.11 -2.15 -8.34
N TRP A 73 -6.37 -1.17 -8.84
CA TRP A 73 -5.03 -0.92 -8.33
C TRP A 73 -5.16 -0.12 -7.03
N VAL A 74 -4.59 -0.65 -5.96
CA VAL A 74 -4.54 -0.02 -4.65
C VAL A 74 -3.10 0.10 -4.17
N GLN A 75 -2.82 1.11 -3.34
CA GLN A 75 -1.51 1.29 -2.72
C GLN A 75 -1.60 1.66 -1.24
N CYS A 76 -0.54 1.40 -0.50
CA CYS A 76 -0.33 1.97 0.83
C CYS A 76 1.15 2.21 1.11
N ALA A 77 1.47 3.14 2.01
CA ALA A 77 2.83 3.44 2.39
C ALA A 77 3.36 2.45 3.42
N VAL A 78 4.50 1.84 3.12
CA VAL A 78 5.21 0.92 4.03
C VAL A 78 6.25 1.70 4.83
N VAL A 79 6.96 2.60 4.15
CA VAL A 79 8.00 3.49 4.71
C VAL A 79 7.91 4.87 4.04
N THR A 80 8.73 5.83 4.45
CA THR A 80 8.69 7.21 3.94
C THR A 80 9.09 7.37 2.48
N ASP A 81 9.75 6.38 1.90
CA ASP A 81 10.24 6.36 0.53
C ASP A 81 9.71 5.17 -0.29
N GLY A 82 8.84 4.35 0.30
CA GLY A 82 8.37 3.10 -0.27
C GLY A 82 6.89 2.85 0.00
N TRP A 83 6.19 2.40 -1.04
CA TRP A 83 4.81 1.94 -0.95
C TRP A 83 4.71 0.48 -1.41
N TRP A 84 3.63 -0.15 -1.02
CA TRP A 84 3.22 -1.46 -1.53
C TRP A 84 2.03 -1.29 -2.46
N ASP A 85 2.09 -1.93 -3.61
CA ASP A 85 1.05 -1.98 -4.62
C ASP A 85 0.38 -3.36 -4.63
N SER A 86 -0.94 -3.37 -4.77
CA SER A 86 -1.72 -4.60 -4.93
C SER A 86 -2.80 -4.39 -5.98
N LEU A 87 -3.15 -5.47 -6.65
CA LEU A 87 -4.45 -5.63 -7.26
C LEU A 87 -5.43 -6.05 -6.17
N ALA A 88 -6.58 -5.38 -6.12
CA ALA A 88 -7.60 -5.64 -5.13
C ALA A 88 -8.92 -5.98 -5.82
N ILE A 89 -9.42 -7.17 -5.54
CA ILE A 89 -10.70 -7.67 -6.02
C ILE A 89 -11.78 -7.07 -5.12
N VAL A 90 -12.68 -6.31 -5.73
CA VAL A 90 -13.86 -5.77 -5.07
C VAL A 90 -14.84 -6.92 -4.89
N PRO A 91 -15.36 -7.24 -3.69
CA PRO A 91 -16.37 -8.28 -3.50
C PRO A 91 -17.73 -7.86 -4.09
N ALA A 92 -18.60 -8.82 -4.42
CA ALA A 92 -19.93 -8.50 -4.93
C ALA A 92 -20.75 -7.79 -3.84
N GLY A 93 -21.56 -6.80 -4.22
CA GLY A 93 -22.39 -6.04 -3.28
C GLY A 93 -21.65 -4.95 -2.49
N LEU A 94 -20.32 -4.84 -2.57
CA LEU A 94 -19.61 -3.71 -1.98
C LEU A 94 -19.71 -2.48 -2.88
N THR A 95 -20.41 -1.46 -2.40
CA THR A 95 -20.44 -0.14 -3.03
C THR A 95 -19.21 0.66 -2.63
N LEU A 96 -18.38 1.02 -3.61
CA LEU A 96 -17.20 1.85 -3.38
C LEU A 96 -17.59 3.33 -3.32
N ALA A 97 -17.22 4.00 -2.24
CA ALA A 97 -17.26 5.45 -2.18
C ALA A 97 -16.03 6.03 -2.92
N PRO A 98 -16.21 6.97 -3.87
CA PRO A 98 -15.09 7.57 -4.59
C PRO A 98 -14.04 8.16 -3.63
N GLY A 99 -12.76 7.88 -3.91
CA GLY A 99 -11.64 8.43 -3.14
C GLY A 99 -11.51 7.93 -1.71
N ARG A 100 -12.32 6.96 -1.27
CA ARG A 100 -12.25 6.38 0.07
C ARG A 100 -11.23 5.25 0.14
N ALA A 101 -10.43 5.23 1.21
CA ALA A 101 -9.54 4.12 1.49
C ALA A 101 -10.33 2.85 1.84
N LEU A 102 -9.70 1.72 1.62
CA LEU A 102 -10.26 0.38 1.76
C LEU A 102 -9.42 -0.42 2.75
N THR A 103 -9.99 -1.49 3.27
CA THR A 103 -9.24 -2.51 4.00
C THR A 103 -9.21 -3.80 3.21
N LEU A 104 -8.10 -4.51 3.32
CA LEU A 104 -7.96 -5.87 2.82
C LEU A 104 -7.14 -6.71 3.79
N THR A 105 -7.37 -8.02 3.76
CA THR A 105 -6.46 -8.99 4.38
C THR A 105 -5.46 -9.44 3.33
N VAL A 106 -4.18 -9.39 3.67
CA VAL A 106 -3.09 -9.77 2.77
C VAL A 106 -3.02 -11.29 2.71
N THR A 107 -3.50 -11.88 1.62
CA THR A 107 -3.33 -13.31 1.32
C THR A 107 -2.15 -13.55 0.40
N ASP A 108 -1.81 -12.55 -0.42
CA ASP A 108 -0.71 -12.57 -1.36
C ASP A 108 0.09 -11.27 -1.20
N PRO A 109 1.36 -11.33 -0.77
CA PRO A 109 2.20 -10.15 -0.64
C PRO A 109 2.76 -9.66 -1.99
N GLY A 110 2.64 -10.45 -3.06
CA GLY A 110 3.26 -10.16 -4.36
C GLY A 110 4.75 -10.49 -4.40
N THR A 111 5.41 -10.09 -5.49
CA THR A 111 6.86 -10.17 -5.68
C THR A 111 7.36 -8.92 -6.42
N ASN A 112 8.67 -8.82 -6.68
CA ASN A 112 9.23 -7.72 -7.46
C ASN A 112 8.74 -7.71 -8.92
N ASP A 113 8.35 -8.88 -9.45
CA ASP A 113 7.97 -9.05 -10.86
C ASP A 113 6.45 -9.09 -11.07
N ARG A 114 5.68 -9.16 -9.98
CA ARG A 114 4.23 -9.40 -10.02
C ARG A 114 3.53 -8.67 -8.88
N LEU A 115 2.49 -7.91 -9.23
CA LEU A 115 1.62 -7.32 -8.22
C LEU A 115 0.90 -8.39 -7.39
N ALA A 116 0.78 -8.09 -6.10
CA ALA A 116 -0.06 -8.84 -5.17
C ALA A 116 -1.52 -8.90 -5.65
N VAL A 117 -2.24 -9.99 -5.37
CA VAL A 117 -3.68 -10.13 -5.64
C VAL A 117 -4.42 -10.45 -4.35
N ASN A 118 -5.21 -9.49 -3.88
CA ASN A 118 -5.94 -9.60 -2.61
C ASN A 118 -7.42 -9.23 -2.78
N ARG A 119 -8.26 -9.56 -1.80
CA ARG A 119 -9.69 -9.19 -1.78
C ARG A 119 -9.94 -8.05 -0.80
N ILE A 120 -10.71 -7.05 -1.22
CA ILE A 120 -11.20 -6.01 -0.32
C ILE A 120 -12.14 -6.64 0.70
N THR A 121 -11.94 -6.30 1.98
CA THR A 121 -12.76 -6.79 3.08
C THR A 121 -13.81 -5.77 3.52
N ALA A 122 -13.46 -4.48 3.51
CA ALA A 122 -14.38 -3.41 3.88
C ALA A 122 -13.89 -2.04 3.40
N LEU A 123 -14.70 -1.01 3.62
CA LEU A 123 -14.24 0.38 3.63
C LEU A 123 -13.37 0.62 4.87
N ALA A 124 -12.39 1.52 4.79
CA ALA A 124 -11.56 1.87 5.94
C ALA A 124 -12.34 2.70 6.98
N GLU A 125 -12.03 2.43 8.25
CA GLU A 125 -12.49 3.20 9.42
C GLU A 125 -11.28 3.71 10.23
N PRO A 126 -11.23 5.00 10.62
CA PRO A 126 -12.18 6.06 10.25
C PRO A 126 -12.22 6.28 8.72
N PRO A 127 -13.22 6.96 8.15
CA PRO A 127 -13.27 7.20 6.71
C PRO A 127 -12.06 8.03 6.29
N LEU A 128 -11.09 7.40 5.62
CA LEU A 128 -9.90 8.06 5.10
C LEU A 128 -10.07 8.38 3.61
N GLY A 129 -9.73 9.61 3.24
CA GLY A 129 -9.70 10.08 1.86
C GLY A 129 -8.33 9.93 1.16
N PRO A 130 -8.14 10.53 -0.04
CA PRO A 130 -7.02 10.25 -0.95
C PRO A 130 -5.66 10.85 -0.56
N GLY A 131 -5.53 11.50 0.60
CA GLY A 131 -4.28 12.08 1.10
C GLY A 131 -3.84 13.37 0.38
N GLY A 132 -3.72 13.35 -0.95
CA GLY A 132 -3.34 14.51 -1.77
C GLY A 132 -1.83 14.76 -1.90
N LEU A 133 -1.45 15.93 -2.43
CA LEU A 133 -0.05 16.37 -2.48
C LEU A 133 0.42 16.79 -1.09
N ALA A 134 1.65 16.45 -0.74
CA ALA A 134 2.25 16.84 0.53
C ALA A 134 2.84 18.25 0.50
N TYR A 135 3.14 18.77 -0.69
CA TYR A 135 3.75 20.09 -0.85
C TYR A 135 3.05 20.89 -1.95
N ARG A 136 2.99 22.20 -1.75
CA ARG A 136 2.58 23.18 -2.76
C ARG A 136 3.76 24.06 -3.13
N LEU A 137 3.91 24.33 -4.43
CA LEU A 137 4.90 25.28 -4.95
C LEU A 137 4.51 26.72 -4.58
N ILE A 138 5.49 27.48 -4.10
CA ILE A 138 5.42 28.92 -3.87
C ILE A 138 6.35 29.58 -4.89
N PRO A 139 5.83 30.13 -6.01
CA PRO A 139 6.66 30.67 -7.07
C PRO A 139 7.42 31.94 -6.65
N ASP A 140 6.83 32.78 -5.78
CA ASP A 140 7.33 34.07 -5.29
C ASP A 140 8.05 33.96 -3.93
N TRP A 141 8.65 32.80 -3.66
CA TRP A 141 9.18 32.50 -2.33
C TRP A 141 10.35 33.41 -1.92
N ARG A 142 11.14 33.91 -2.88
CA ARG A 142 12.28 34.80 -2.60
C ARG A 142 11.79 36.18 -2.18
N GLU A 143 10.79 36.70 -2.88
CA GLU A 143 10.11 37.97 -2.60
C GLU A 143 9.43 37.92 -1.23
N ARG A 144 8.92 36.74 -0.85
CA ARG A 144 8.34 36.47 0.47
C ARG A 144 9.37 36.19 1.57
N GLY A 145 10.68 36.25 1.27
CA GLY A 145 11.75 36.00 2.24
C GLY A 145 11.79 34.57 2.78
N LEU A 146 11.20 33.60 2.07
CA LEU A 146 11.19 32.21 2.46
C LEU A 146 12.53 31.54 2.10
N ARG A 147 12.84 30.39 2.73
CA ARG A 147 14.07 29.63 2.47
C ARG A 147 13.97 28.67 1.28
N ASN A 148 12.75 28.30 0.90
CA ASN A 148 12.48 27.35 -0.17
C ASN A 148 11.16 27.70 -0.87
N ASN A 149 10.97 27.11 -2.05
CA ASN A 149 9.81 27.31 -2.91
C ASN A 149 8.69 26.29 -2.64
N TYR A 150 8.71 25.58 -1.52
CA TYR A 150 7.71 24.56 -1.21
C TYR A 150 7.21 24.69 0.22
N GLU A 151 5.90 24.64 0.39
CA GLU A 151 5.24 24.60 1.68
C GLU A 151 4.54 23.26 1.86
N GLU A 152 4.76 22.63 3.00
CA GLU A 152 4.07 21.40 3.37
C GLU A 152 2.59 21.67 3.68
N GLN A 153 1.71 20.81 3.17
CA GLN A 153 0.27 20.90 3.37
C GLN A 153 -0.23 19.67 4.17
N PRO A 154 -1.30 19.79 4.96
CA PRO A 154 -1.90 18.63 5.63
C PRO A 154 -2.53 17.66 4.61
N PRO A 155 -2.67 16.37 4.94
CA PRO A 155 -3.41 15.45 4.09
C PRO A 155 -4.89 15.86 4.01
N GLN A 156 -5.48 15.67 2.83
CA GLN A 156 -6.87 16.03 2.55
C GLN A 156 -7.88 15.02 3.12
N GLY A 157 -7.43 13.81 3.45
CA GLY A 157 -8.30 12.68 3.72
C GLY A 157 -8.49 12.31 5.19
N GLY A 158 -7.85 12.98 6.14
CA GLY A 158 -7.94 12.59 7.55
C GLY A 158 -6.75 13.07 8.40
N PRO A 159 -6.54 12.49 9.59
CA PRO A 159 -5.48 12.92 10.48
C PRO A 159 -4.11 12.58 9.90
N ARG A 160 -3.12 13.48 10.07
CA ARG A 160 -1.74 13.31 9.61
C ARG A 160 -1.13 11.96 9.97
N ALA A 161 -1.42 11.45 11.17
CA ALA A 161 -0.89 10.18 11.67
C ALA A 161 -1.28 8.95 10.82
N ALA A 162 -2.38 9.05 10.06
CA ALA A 162 -2.84 7.98 9.16
C ALA A 162 -2.03 7.88 7.85
N TYR A 163 -1.15 8.86 7.58
CA TYR A 163 -0.45 8.99 6.30
C TYR A 163 1.07 9.00 6.48
N LEU A 164 1.78 8.73 5.38
CA LEU A 164 3.20 9.00 5.19
C LEU A 164 3.38 9.86 3.94
N LYS A 165 4.38 10.74 3.94
CA LYS A 165 4.81 11.45 2.74
C LYS A 165 5.67 10.49 1.94
N VAL A 166 5.23 10.10 0.75
CA VAL A 166 6.01 9.27 -0.18
C VAL A 166 6.08 9.98 -1.53
N GLN A 167 7.29 10.27 -1.99
CA GLN A 167 7.56 11.01 -3.25
C GLN A 167 6.70 12.27 -3.42
N GLY A 168 6.58 13.07 -2.36
CA GLY A 168 5.83 14.34 -2.39
C GLY A 168 4.31 14.21 -2.29
N ARG A 169 3.77 13.00 -2.04
CA ARG A 169 2.33 12.77 -1.83
C ARG A 169 2.05 12.21 -0.44
N TRP A 170 0.89 12.54 0.10
CA TRP A 170 0.35 11.82 1.27
C TRP A 170 -0.25 10.49 0.80
N VAL A 171 0.29 9.40 1.33
CA VAL A 171 -0.18 8.03 1.06
C VAL A 171 -0.59 7.41 2.39
N VAL A 172 -1.75 6.75 2.42
CA VAL A 172 -2.25 6.10 3.64
C VAL A 172 -1.26 5.03 4.11
N ARG A 173 -0.99 4.95 5.40
CA ARG A 173 -0.13 3.90 5.97
C ARG A 173 -0.77 2.53 5.75
N CYS A 174 0.04 1.54 5.38
CA CYS A 174 -0.45 0.17 5.27
C CYS A 174 -1.01 -0.33 6.60
N ARG A 175 -0.33 -0.03 7.70
CA ARG A 175 -0.78 -0.35 9.05
C ARG A 175 -1.02 0.94 9.81
N MET A 176 -2.24 1.12 10.27
CA MET A 176 -2.58 2.18 11.20
C MET A 176 -1.95 1.87 12.56
N PRO A 177 -1.34 2.86 13.23
CA PRO A 177 -0.85 2.71 14.60
C PRO A 177 -1.99 2.45 15.59
#